data_AF-A0A7X1NLA1-F1
#
_entry.id   AF-A0A7X1NLA1-F1
#
_cell.length_a   1.000
_cell.length_b   1.000
_cell.length_c   1.000
_cell.angle_alpha   90.00
_cell.angle_beta   90.00
_cell.angle_gamma   90.00
#
_symmetry.space_group_name_H-M   'P 1'
#
loop_
_entity.id
_entity.type
_entity.pdbx_description
1 polymer ?
#
loop_
_entity_poly.entity_id
_entity_poly.type
_entity_poly.pdbx_seq_one_letter_code
_entity_poly.pdbx_strand_id
1 'polypeptide(L)'
;IEPSVGSVGDSYDNALAETINGLYKAEVIHRLGPWRNLQAVEMATLEWVDWFNNRRLFGPIGNIPPAEAEAAYYANLAGSANVE
;
A
#
# COMPACT_ATOMS: atom_id res chain seq x y z
N ILE A 1 -7.11 -21.96 12.47
CA ILE A 1 -6.31 -21.21 11.47
C ILE A 1 -5.15 -20.64 12.26
N GLU A 2 -3.97 -21.24 12.13
CA GLU A 2 -2.76 -20.72 12.77
C GLU A 2 -2.28 -19.51 11.97
N PRO A 3 -2.13 -18.32 12.58
CA PRO A 3 -1.51 -17.19 11.92
C PRO A 3 -0.05 -17.55 11.58
N SER A 4 0.41 -17.16 10.40
CA SER A 4 1.83 -17.31 10.02
C SER A 4 2.69 -16.39 10.88
N VAL A 5 3.20 -16.93 12.00
CA VAL A 5 4.13 -16.24 12.91
C VAL A 5 5.56 -16.61 12.47
N GLY A 6 6.01 -16.04 11.36
CA GLY A 6 7.42 -16.11 10.96
C GLY A 6 8.26 -15.16 11.82
N SER A 7 9.51 -15.52 12.12
CA SER A 7 10.41 -14.70 12.94
C SER A 7 10.91 -13.41 12.26
N VAL A 8 10.34 -13.05 11.10
CA VAL A 8 10.67 -11.90 10.26
C VAL A 8 9.37 -11.40 9.63
N GLY A 9 8.96 -10.17 9.95
CA GLY A 9 7.63 -9.61 9.64
C GLY A 9 6.59 -10.13 10.61
N ASP A 10 6.03 -9.24 11.43
CA ASP A 10 5.03 -9.67 12.41
C ASP A 10 3.69 -10.00 11.72
N SER A 11 2.73 -10.52 12.49
CA SER A 11 1.42 -10.86 11.95
C SER A 11 0.65 -9.65 11.39
N TYR A 12 0.95 -8.44 11.88
CA TYR A 12 0.32 -7.22 11.39
C TYR A 12 0.89 -6.80 10.04
N ASP A 13 2.21 -6.88 9.86
CA ASP A 13 2.87 -6.62 8.57
C ASP A 13 2.32 -7.55 7.48
N ASN A 14 2.15 -8.84 7.80
CA ASN A 14 1.59 -9.82 6.88
C ASN A 14 0.13 -9.50 6.51
N ALA A 15 -0.71 -9.19 7.50
CA ALA A 15 -2.11 -8.85 7.24
C ALA A 15 -2.26 -7.57 6.40
N LEU A 16 -1.39 -6.59 6.61
CA LEU A 16 -1.35 -5.37 5.80
C LEU A 16 -0.96 -5.68 4.35
N ALA A 17 0.13 -6.43 4.16
CA ALA A 17 0.58 -6.83 2.83
C ALA A 17 -0.48 -7.65 2.08
N GLU A 18 -1.16 -8.57 2.77
CA GLU A 18 -2.28 -9.36 2.23
C GLU A 18 -3.44 -8.45 1.80
N THR A 19 -3.78 -7.44 2.60
CA THR A 19 -4.84 -6.47 2.28
C THR A 19 -4.52 -5.69 1.00
N ILE A 20 -3.30 -5.16 0.89
CA ILE A 20 -2.87 -4.40 -0.30
C ILE A 20 -2.85 -5.28 -1.55
N ASN A 21 -2.31 -6.50 -1.45
CA ASN A 21 -2.32 -7.47 -2.56
C ASN A 21 -3.74 -7.87 -2.96
N GLY A 22 -4.66 -8.01 -1.99
CA GLY A 22 -6.08 -8.27 -2.26
C GLY A 22 -6.75 -7.14 -3.03
N LEU A 23 -6.52 -5.88 -2.61
CA LEU A 23 -7.03 -4.70 -3.30
C LEU A 23 -6.50 -4.59 -4.72
N TYR A 24 -5.20 -4.78 -4.93
CA TYR A 24 -4.59 -4.78 -6.26
C TYR A 24 -5.23 -5.82 -7.19
N LYS A 25 -5.38 -7.07 -6.71
CA LYS A 25 -6.04 -8.13 -7.49
C LYS A 25 -7.49 -7.78 -7.83
N ALA A 26 -8.25 -7.25 -6.88
CA ALA A 26 -9.64 -6.88 -7.09
C ALA A 26 -9.79 -5.70 -8.07
N GLU A 27 -9.00 -4.65 -7.90
CA GLU A 27 -9.15 -3.39 -8.63
C GLU A 27 -8.48 -3.40 -10.01
N VAL A 28 -7.35 -4.11 -10.16
CA VAL A 28 -6.58 -4.12 -11.42
C VAL A 28 -6.77 -5.44 -12.16
N ILE A 29 -6.49 -6.58 -11.51
CA ILE A 29 -6.48 -7.87 -12.21
C ILE A 29 -7.88 -8.31 -12.60
N HIS A 30 -8.82 -8.30 -11.66
CA HIS A 30 -10.18 -8.81 -11.89
C HIS A 30 -11.10 -7.79 -12.56
N ARG A 31 -11.02 -6.51 -12.17
CA ARG A 31 -11.94 -5.47 -12.66
C ARG A 31 -11.56 -4.89 -14.02
N LEU A 32 -10.28 -4.72 -14.32
CA LEU A 32 -9.81 -4.16 -15.60
C LEU A 32 -9.38 -5.23 -16.60
N GLY A 33 -9.15 -6.46 -16.14
CA GLY A 33 -8.90 -7.61 -17.01
C GLY A 33 -10.14 -8.07 -17.79
N PRO A 34 -10.00 -9.03 -18.72
CA PRO A 34 -8.77 -9.76 -19.04
C PRO A 34 -7.76 -8.90 -19.84
N TRP A 35 -6.48 -9.16 -19.59
CA TRP A 35 -5.38 -8.40 -20.20
C TRP A 35 -4.85 -9.05 -21.46
N ARG A 36 -4.52 -8.22 -22.45
CA ARG A 36 -4.04 -8.68 -23.77
C ARG A 36 -2.60 -9.18 -23.75
N ASN A 37 -1.75 -8.57 -22.93
CA ASN A 37 -0.33 -8.90 -22.78
C ASN A 37 0.20 -8.40 -21.43
N LEU A 38 1.44 -8.76 -21.10
CA LEU A 38 2.09 -8.37 -19.87
C LEU A 38 2.33 -6.85 -19.79
N GLN A 39 2.68 -6.20 -20.91
CA GLN A 39 2.94 -4.75 -20.92
C GLN A 39 1.70 -3.93 -20.50
N ALA A 40 0.50 -4.39 -20.86
CA ALA A 40 -0.74 -3.75 -20.43
C ALA A 40 -0.95 -3.87 -18.91
N VAL A 41 -0.61 -5.03 -18.33
CA VAL A 41 -0.66 -5.23 -16.87
C VAL A 41 0.36 -4.34 -16.18
N GLU A 42 1.60 -4.28 -16.69
CA GLU A 42 2.66 -3.45 -16.13
C GLU A 42 2.26 -1.97 -16.10
N MET A 43 1.71 -1.44 -17.21
CA MET A 43 1.25 -0.06 -17.28
C MET A 43 0.12 0.20 -16.27
N ALA A 44 -0.90 -0.65 -16.24
CA ALA A 44 -2.00 -0.51 -15.30
C ALA A 44 -1.55 -0.62 -13.83
N THR A 45 -0.51 -1.42 -13.57
CA THR A 45 0.11 -1.52 -12.25
C THR A 45 0.77 -0.20 -11.86
N LEU A 46 1.55 0.41 -12.76
CA LEU A 46 2.19 1.70 -12.50
C LEU A 46 1.16 2.80 -12.24
N GLU A 47 0.10 2.86 -13.05
CA GLU A 47 -1.01 3.80 -12.86
C GLU A 47 -1.72 3.58 -11.53
N TRP A 48 -1.97 2.32 -11.15
CA TRP A 48 -2.61 1.99 -9.89
C TRP A 48 -1.74 2.34 -8.69
N VAL A 49 -0.43 2.08 -8.74
CA VAL A 49 0.52 2.42 -7.67
C VAL A 49 0.63 3.94 -7.50
N ASP A 50 0.73 4.69 -8.60
CA ASP A 50 0.74 6.16 -8.54
C ASP A 50 -0.56 6.69 -7.92
N TRP A 51 -1.71 6.23 -8.41
CA TRP A 51 -2.99 6.65 -7.87
C TRP A 51 -3.16 6.25 -6.39
N PHE A 52 -2.80 5.02 -6.03
CA PHE A 52 -2.94 4.51 -4.67
C PHE A 52 -2.12 5.34 -3.69
N ASN A 53 -0.87 5.66 -4.02
CA ASN A 53 0.01 6.38 -3.09
C ASN A 53 -0.24 7.89 -3.07
N ASN A 54 -0.52 8.50 -4.23
CA ASN A 54 -0.53 9.95 -4.37
C ASN A 54 -1.94 10.56 -4.42
N ARG A 55 -3.00 9.76 -4.58
CA ARG A 55 -4.38 10.28 -4.77
C ARG A 55 -5.45 9.56 -3.97
N ARG A 56 -5.28 8.28 -3.65
CA ARG A 56 -6.29 7.50 -2.92
C ARG A 56 -6.37 8.00 -1.48
N LEU A 57 -7.55 8.46 -1.08
CA LEU A 57 -7.82 8.79 0.32
C LEU A 57 -8.06 7.50 1.10
N PHE A 58 -7.34 7.33 2.21
CA PHE A 58 -7.44 6.13 3.03
C PHE A 58 -7.88 6.47 4.46
N GLY A 59 -9.08 6.03 4.83
CA GLY A 59 -9.71 6.34 6.11
C GLY A 59 -8.87 6.01 7.35
N PRO A 60 -8.22 4.84 7.43
CA PRO A 60 -7.38 4.47 8.58
C PRO A 60 -6.21 5.42 8.87
N ILE A 61 -5.73 6.16 7.86
CA ILE A 61 -4.64 7.14 7.99
C ILE A 61 -5.15 8.58 8.02
N GLY A 62 -6.45 8.80 8.25
CA GLY A 62 -7.03 10.14 8.37
C GLY A 62 -7.59 10.73 7.08
N ASN A 63 -7.94 9.89 6.10
CA ASN A 63 -8.45 10.33 4.79
C ASN A 63 -7.46 11.21 4.00
N ILE A 64 -6.18 10.91 4.08
CA ILE A 64 -5.12 11.50 3.25
C ILE A 64 -4.50 10.43 2.34
N PRO A 65 -3.78 10.83 1.28
CA PRO A 65 -2.96 9.91 0.50
C PRO A 65 -1.88 9.22 1.36
N PRO A 66 -1.58 7.93 1.11
CA PRO A 66 -0.50 7.22 1.79
C PRO A 66 0.85 7.93 1.76
N ALA A 67 1.22 8.55 0.64
CA ALA A 67 2.46 9.30 0.52
C ALA A 67 2.52 10.51 1.47
N GLU A 68 1.39 11.19 1.71
CA GLU A 68 1.31 12.29 2.67
C GLU A 68 1.43 11.79 4.11
N ALA A 69 0.79 10.66 4.43
CA ALA A 69 0.92 10.05 5.76
C ALA A 69 2.35 9.62 6.05
N GLU A 70 3.03 9.01 5.07
CA GLU A 70 4.44 8.61 5.18
C GLU A 70 5.35 9.84 5.37
N ALA A 71 5.17 10.89 4.57
CA ALA A 71 5.93 12.12 4.70
C ALA A 71 5.74 12.78 6.08
N ALA A 72 4.50 12.82 6.58
CA ALA A 72 4.19 13.33 7.92
C ALA A 72 4.83 12.48 9.02
N TYR A 73 4.81 11.15 8.89
CA TYR A 73 5.45 10.25 9.83
C TYR A 73 6.96 10.52 9.93
N TYR A 74 7.66 10.60 8.79
CA TYR A 74 9.10 10.87 8.79
C TYR A 74 9.45 12.27 9.27
N ALA A 75 8.62 13.29 8.97
CA ALA A 75 8.82 14.63 9.51
C ALA A 75 8.73 14.65 11.05
N ASN A 76 7.76 13.94 11.63
CA ASN A 76 7.60 13.83 13.08
C ASN A 76 8.75 13.03 13.72
N LEU A 77 9.20 11.95 13.07
CA LEU A 77 10.32 11.14 13.56
C LEU A 77 11.62 11.95 13.57
N ALA A 78 11.90 12.69 12.50
CA ALA A 78 13.05 13.58 12.42
C ALA A 78 12.96 14.74 13.44
N GLY A 79 11.76 15.30 13.64
CA GLY A 79 11.53 16.33 14.65
C GLY A 79 11.79 15.81 16.07
N SER A 80 11.37 14.58 16.37
CA SER A 80 11.56 13.97 17.70
C SER A 80 13.03 13.63 17.98
N ALA A 81 13.79 13.23 16.96
CA ALA A 81 15.22 12.95 17.07
C ALA A 81 16.10 14.22 17.24
N ASN A 82 15.58 15.41 16.92
CA ASN A 82 16.28 16.68 17.10
C ASN A 82 15.97 17.39 18.43
N VAL A 83 15.14 16.78 19.29
CA VAL A 83 14.73 17.32 20.59
C VAL A 83 15.40 16.57 21.77
N GLU A 84 16.19 15.53 21.49
CA GLU A 84 17.17 14.91 22.42
C GLU A 84 18.58 15.49 22.23
#